data_AF-A0A2U1VYK8-F1
#
_entry.id   AF-A0A2U1VYK8-F1
#
_cell.length_a   1.000
_cell.length_b   1.000
_cell.length_c   1.000
_cell.angle_alpha   90.00
_cell.angle_beta   90.00
_cell.angle_gamma   90.00
#
_symmetry.space_group_name_H-M   'P 1'
#
loop_
_entity.id
_entity.type
_entity.pdbx_description
1 polymer ?
#
loop_
_entity_poly.entity_id
_entity_poly.type
_entity_poly.pdbx_seq_one_letter_code
_entity_poly.pdbx_strand_id
1 'polypeptide(L)'
;MAALDALRAKVMVADADLTIVHVNPAVVALLRQAEGDLRKELPRLDVNRLVGSNIDVFHKNPSHQRTMLASLTKPHSATIKVGGHQFDLLVTPLTEDGQRIGFVVEWADAK
;
A
#
# COMPACT_ATOMS: atom_id res chain seq x y z
N MET A 1 9.92 -8.78 10.17
CA MET A 1 10.46 -7.50 9.65
C MET A 1 11.72 -7.72 8.83
N ALA A 2 12.83 -8.21 9.41
CA ALA A 2 14.10 -8.41 8.67
C ALA A 2 13.98 -9.18 7.34
N ALA A 3 13.10 -10.19 7.27
CA ALA A 3 12.82 -10.90 6.02
C ALA A 3 12.21 -9.99 4.94
N LEU A 4 11.23 -9.15 5.28
CA LEU A 4 10.60 -8.18 4.36
C LEU A 4 11.56 -7.08 3.95
N ASP A 5 12.42 -6.63 4.86
CA ASP A 5 13.45 -5.62 4.59
C ASP A 5 14.48 -6.09 3.56
N ALA A 6 14.76 -7.40 3.52
CA ALA A 6 15.67 -8.02 2.56
C ALA A 6 15.03 -8.27 1.18
N LEU A 7 13.70 -8.13 1.05
CA LEU A 7 13.01 -8.39 -0.22
C LEU A 7 13.28 -7.27 -1.23
N ARG A 8 13.49 -7.68 -2.49
CA ARG A 8 13.48 -6.76 -3.64
C ARG A 8 12.08 -6.38 -4.08
N ALA A 9 11.07 -7.18 -3.74
CA ALA A 9 9.68 -6.83 -3.92
C ALA A 9 9.37 -5.57 -3.13
N LYS A 10 8.58 -4.65 -3.71
CA LYS A 10 8.18 -3.41 -3.04
C LYS A 10 6.95 -3.73 -2.18
N VAL A 11 7.12 -3.77 -0.86
CA VAL A 11 6.08 -4.27 0.07
C VAL A 11 5.68 -3.20 1.08
N MET A 12 4.38 -3.02 1.24
CA MET A 12 3.74 -2.26 2.31
C MET A 12 2.78 -3.18 3.08
N VAL A 13 2.73 -3.04 4.41
CA VAL A 13 1.82 -3.80 5.27
C VAL A 13 0.97 -2.83 6.08
N ALA A 14 -0.33 -3.07 6.09
CA ALA A 14 -1.28 -2.36 6.93
C ALA A 14 -2.00 -3.34 7.87
N ASP A 15 -2.34 -2.88 9.08
CA ASP A 15 -3.16 -3.64 10.03
C ASP A 15 -4.64 -3.68 9.63
N ALA A 16 -5.48 -4.31 10.45
CA ALA A 16 -6.92 -4.44 10.23
C ALA A 16 -7.65 -3.08 10.22
N ASP A 17 -7.09 -2.05 10.89
CA ASP A 17 -7.62 -0.68 10.90
C ASP A 17 -7.13 0.14 9.70
N LEU A 18 -6.32 -0.48 8.84
CA LEU A 18 -5.70 0.09 7.65
C LEU A 18 -4.63 1.14 7.98
N THR A 19 -4.02 1.03 9.15
CA THR A 19 -2.83 1.79 9.51
C THR A 19 -1.60 1.06 8.99
N ILE A 20 -0.71 1.76 8.31
CA ILE A 20 0.53 1.18 7.80
C ILE A 20 1.44 0.84 8.98
N VAL A 21 1.74 -0.44 9.15
CA VAL A 21 2.61 -0.94 10.22
C VAL A 21 4.02 -1.27 9.72
N HIS A 22 4.20 -1.40 8.40
CA HIS A 22 5.50 -1.66 7.80
C HIS A 22 5.57 -1.18 6.34
N VAL A 23 6.75 -0.72 5.95
CA VAL A 23 7.17 -0.54 4.55
C VAL A 23 8.61 -1.01 4.45
N ASN A 24 8.94 -1.76 3.40
CA ASN A 24 10.30 -2.19 3.19
C ASN A 24 11.12 -1.14 2.40
N PRO A 25 12.46 -1.23 2.40
CA PRO A 25 13.31 -0.26 1.71
C PRO A 25 13.00 -0.13 0.20
N ALA A 26 12.57 -1.22 -0.45
CA ALA A 26 12.28 -1.23 -1.88
C ALA A 26 11.04 -0.39 -2.25
N VAL A 27 9.94 -0.45 -1.48
CA VAL A 27 8.78 0.41 -1.73
C VAL A 27 9.07 1.87 -1.37
N VAL A 28 9.86 2.11 -0.32
CA VAL A 28 10.28 3.47 0.05
C VAL A 28 11.10 4.10 -1.07
N ALA A 29 12.03 3.37 -1.67
CA ALA A 29 12.82 3.86 -2.81
C ALA A 29 11.94 4.19 -4.02
N LEU A 30 10.98 3.32 -4.35
CA LEU A 30 10.00 3.56 -5.43
C LEU A 30 9.20 4.84 -5.18
N LEU A 31 8.57 4.94 -4.00
CA LEU A 31 7.72 6.08 -3.67
C LEU A 31 8.52 7.38 -3.59
N ARG A 32 9.76 7.36 -3.08
CA ARG A 32 10.64 8.53 -3.03
C ARG A 32 11.04 9.03 -4.42
N GLN A 33 11.23 8.12 -5.39
CA GLN A 33 11.51 8.50 -6.77
C GLN A 33 10.30 9.18 -7.43
N ALA A 34 9.09 8.71 -7.14
CA ALA A 34 7.85 9.24 -7.70
C ALA A 34 7.22 10.39 -6.88
N GLU A 35 7.72 10.67 -5.67
CA GLU A 35 7.05 11.51 -4.66
C GLU A 35 6.65 12.89 -5.18
N GLY A 36 7.54 13.55 -5.93
CA GLY A 36 7.26 14.89 -6.49
C GLY A 36 6.05 14.91 -7.42
N ASP A 37 5.86 13.86 -8.22
CA ASP A 37 4.71 13.75 -9.10
C ASP A 37 3.47 13.25 -8.37
N LEU A 38 3.63 12.27 -7.47
CA LEU A 38 2.53 11.74 -6.67
C LEU A 38 1.88 12.84 -5.83
N ARG A 39 2.67 13.75 -5.25
CA ARG A 39 2.15 14.86 -4.43
C ARG A 39 1.28 15.85 -5.19
N LYS A 40 1.32 15.87 -6.54
CA LYS A 40 0.41 16.68 -7.37
C LYS A 40 -1.04 16.21 -7.23
N GLU A 41 -1.26 14.91 -7.02
CA GLU A 41 -2.60 14.32 -6.81
C GLU A 41 -2.85 13.87 -5.37
N LEU A 42 -1.78 13.58 -4.62
CA LEU A 42 -1.79 13.13 -3.22
C LEU A 42 -1.00 14.13 -2.37
N PRO A 43 -1.48 15.37 -2.15
CA PRO A 43 -0.70 16.42 -1.49
C PRO A 43 -0.31 16.09 -0.05
N ARG A 44 -1.03 15.13 0.57
CA ARG A 44 -0.76 14.63 1.93
C ARG A 44 0.24 13.48 1.99
N LEU A 45 0.74 12.99 0.85
CA LEU A 45 1.81 11.99 0.83
C LEU A 45 3.09 12.59 1.42
N ASP A 46 3.63 11.88 2.41
CA ASP A 46 4.96 12.09 2.98
C ASP A 46 5.60 10.72 3.15
N VAL A 47 6.59 10.42 2.30
CA VAL A 47 7.26 9.10 2.29
C VAL A 47 7.97 8.82 3.61
N ASN A 48 8.32 9.85 4.39
CA ASN A 48 8.98 9.70 5.69
C ASN A 48 7.99 9.42 6.83
N ARG A 49 6.68 9.52 6.57
CA ARG A 49 5.60 9.32 7.55
C ARG A 49 4.62 8.22 7.14
N LEU A 50 5.04 7.29 6.29
CA LEU A 50 4.19 6.18 5.85
C LEU A 50 3.76 5.30 7.04
N VAL A 51 4.71 4.80 7.82
CA VAL A 51 4.40 3.99 9.01
C VAL A 51 3.66 4.86 10.04
N GLY A 52 2.54 4.34 10.54
CA GLY A 52 1.62 5.03 11.43
C GLY A 52 0.55 5.87 10.72
N SER A 53 0.66 6.09 9.41
CA SER A 53 -0.41 6.72 8.63
C SER A 53 -1.49 5.71 8.25
N ASN A 54 -2.75 6.16 8.25
CA ASN A 54 -3.85 5.38 7.71
C ASN A 54 -3.90 5.50 6.18
N ILE A 55 -4.16 4.40 5.45
CA ILE A 55 -4.14 4.43 3.98
C ILE A 55 -5.25 5.30 3.38
N ASP A 56 -6.27 5.68 4.15
CA ASP A 56 -7.36 6.57 3.71
C ASP A 56 -6.83 7.87 3.09
N VAL A 57 -5.69 8.38 3.58
CA VAL A 57 -5.10 9.63 3.08
C VAL A 57 -4.61 9.55 1.62
N PHE A 58 -4.46 8.33 1.09
CA PHE A 58 -4.05 8.08 -0.30
C PHE A 58 -5.22 7.82 -1.25
N HIS A 59 -6.45 7.77 -0.74
CA HIS A 59 -7.63 7.40 -1.52
C HIS A 59 -8.60 8.58 -1.68
N LYS A 60 -9.07 8.80 -2.92
CA LYS A 60 -10.08 9.84 -3.20
C LYS A 60 -11.43 9.56 -2.51
N ASN A 61 -11.78 8.28 -2.31
CA ASN A 61 -12.98 7.85 -1.57
C ASN A 61 -12.63 6.74 -0.57
N PRO A 62 -12.14 7.09 0.63
CA PRO A 62 -11.71 6.11 1.64
C PRO A 62 -12.75 5.04 1.98
N SER A 63 -14.03 5.41 2.07
CA SER A 63 -15.12 4.49 2.37
C SER A 63 -15.24 3.36 1.34
N HIS A 64 -15.03 3.67 0.05
CA HIS A 64 -15.07 2.66 -1.00
C HIS A 64 -13.97 1.61 -0.81
N GLN A 65 -12.72 2.04 -0.57
CA GLN A 65 -11.62 1.11 -0.33
C GLN A 65 -11.80 0.31 0.97
N ARG A 66 -12.28 0.93 2.04
CA ARG A 66 -12.62 0.21 3.29
C ARG A 66 -13.63 -0.91 3.04
N THR A 67 -14.73 -0.63 2.32
CA THR A 67 -15.74 -1.65 1.99
C THR A 67 -15.15 -2.77 1.13
N MET A 68 -14.38 -2.44 0.10
CA MET A 68 -13.73 -3.42 -0.77
C MET A 68 -12.80 -4.34 0.05
N LEU A 69 -11.89 -3.75 0.84
CA LEU A 69 -10.92 -4.47 1.65
C LEU A 69 -11.58 -5.35 2.73
N ALA A 70 -12.65 -4.86 3.36
CA ALA A 70 -13.40 -5.62 4.36
C ALA A 70 -13.97 -6.93 3.76
N SER A 71 -14.41 -6.89 2.50
CA SER A 71 -14.96 -8.06 1.79
C SER A 71 -13.89 -8.98 1.16
N LEU A 72 -12.63 -8.55 1.13
CA LEU A 72 -11.59 -9.24 0.38
C LEU A 72 -11.18 -10.55 1.06
N THR A 73 -11.26 -11.70 0.38
CA THR A 73 -10.90 -13.01 0.97
C THR A 73 -9.74 -13.70 0.25
N LYS A 74 -9.33 -13.17 -0.90
CA LYS A 74 -8.25 -13.67 -1.76
C LYS A 74 -7.42 -12.49 -2.26
N PRO A 75 -6.21 -12.72 -2.81
CA PRO A 75 -5.44 -11.65 -3.42
C PRO A 75 -6.24 -10.91 -4.50
N HIS A 76 -6.12 -9.59 -4.54
CA HIS A 76 -6.73 -8.71 -5.54
C HIS A 76 -5.67 -7.92 -6.28
N SER A 77 -5.68 -8.06 -7.60
CA SER A 77 -4.83 -7.28 -8.49
C SER A 77 -5.56 -6.06 -9.00
N ALA A 78 -4.88 -4.92 -8.97
CA ALA A 78 -5.37 -3.67 -9.53
C ALA A 78 -4.22 -2.90 -10.16
N THR A 79 -4.50 -2.17 -11.24
CA THR A 79 -3.55 -1.23 -11.82
C THR A 79 -4.05 0.18 -11.55
N ILE A 80 -3.23 1.00 -10.90
CA ILE A 80 -3.55 2.39 -10.57
C ILE A 80 -2.77 3.34 -11.45
N LYS A 81 -3.37 4.50 -11.75
CA LYS A 81 -2.72 5.64 -12.40
C LYS A 81 -2.76 6.82 -11.45
N VAL A 82 -1.59 7.35 -11.09
CA VAL A 82 -1.47 8.44 -10.10
C VAL A 82 -0.21 9.25 -10.36
N GLY A 83 -0.33 10.57 -10.41
CA GLY A 83 0.81 11.46 -10.63
C GLY A 83 1.53 11.20 -11.96
N GLY A 84 0.81 10.72 -12.99
CA GLY A 84 1.43 10.32 -14.26
C GLY A 84 2.21 9.00 -14.23
N HIS A 85 2.26 8.31 -13.08
CA HIS A 85 2.81 6.97 -12.94
C HIS A 85 1.71 5.92 -13.03
N GLN A 86 2.08 4.70 -13.43
CA GLN A 86 1.19 3.54 -13.43
C GLN A 86 1.81 2.41 -12.61
N PHE A 87 1.09 1.93 -11.62
CA PHE A 87 1.56 0.86 -10.73
C PHE A 87 0.59 -0.31 -10.74
N ASP A 88 1.15 -1.51 -10.81
CA ASP A 88 0.42 -2.74 -10.52
C ASP A 88 0.51 -3.03 -9.02
N LEU A 89 -0.65 -3.26 -8.41
CA LEU A 89 -0.81 -3.60 -7.02
C LEU A 89 -1.34 -5.02 -6.89
N LEU A 90 -0.76 -5.80 -5.99
CA LEU A 90 -1.32 -7.05 -5.51
C LEU A 90 -1.60 -6.90 -4.01
N VAL A 91 -2.88 -6.84 -3.65
CA VAL A 91 -3.34 -6.74 -2.26
C VAL A 91 -3.72 -8.12 -1.76
N THR A 92 -3.02 -8.62 -0.74
CA THR A 92 -3.26 -9.94 -0.15
C THR A 92 -3.74 -9.77 1.30
N PRO A 93 -4.93 -10.28 1.68
CA PRO A 93 -5.36 -10.26 3.07
C PRO A 93 -4.48 -11.18 3.91
N LEU A 94 -4.08 -10.71 5.09
CA LEU A 94 -3.41 -11.51 6.11
C LEU A 94 -4.43 -12.01 7.11
N THR A 95 -4.39 -13.32 7.37
CA THR A 95 -5.30 -13.99 8.30
C THR A 95 -4.50 -14.85 9.26
N GLU A 96 -4.80 -14.75 10.55
CA GLU A 96 -4.26 -15.57 11.64
C GLU A 96 -5.45 -16.09 12.45
N ASP A 97 -5.48 -17.40 12.74
CA ASP A 97 -6.58 -18.06 13.46
C ASP A 97 -7.99 -17.76 12.92
N GLY A 98 -8.10 -17.60 11.60
CA GLY A 98 -9.37 -17.28 10.93
C GLY A 98 -9.80 -15.82 11.04
N GLN A 99 -9.02 -14.97 11.73
CA GLN A 99 -9.24 -13.54 11.82
C GLN A 99 -8.31 -12.77 10.89
N ARG A 100 -8.84 -11.76 10.21
CA ARG A 100 -8.03 -10.88 9.36
C ARG A 100 -7.25 -9.92 10.25
N ILE A 101 -5.92 -9.98 10.16
CA ILE A 101 -5.03 -9.11 10.94
C ILE A 101 -4.52 -7.91 10.15
N GLY A 102 -4.74 -7.90 8.83
CA GLY A 102 -4.32 -6.80 7.97
C GLY A 102 -4.20 -7.18 6.50
N PHE A 103 -3.35 -6.46 5.79
CA PHE A 103 -3.11 -6.61 4.36
C PHE A 103 -1.64 -6.40 4.03
N VAL A 104 -1.14 -7.18 3.08
CA VAL A 104 0.13 -6.91 2.39
C VAL A 104 -0.21 -6.36 1.02
N VAL A 105 0.49 -5.31 0.62
CA VAL A 105 0.42 -4.73 -0.74
C VAL A 105 1.79 -4.83 -1.38
N GLU A 106 1.86 -5.58 -2.48
CA GLU A 106 3.02 -5.61 -3.35
C GLU A 106 2.82 -4.59 -4.48
N TRP A 107 3.86 -3.80 -4.74
CA TRP A 107 3.89 -2.80 -5.79
C TRP A 107 4.84 -3.22 -6.91
N ALA A 108 4.46 -2.96 -8.15
CA ALA A 108 5.32 -3.05 -9.31
C ALA A 108 5.05 -1.89 -10.27
N ASP A 109 6.06 -1.51 -11.05
CA ASP A 109 5.83 -0.63 -12.21
C ASP A 109 4.93 -1.40 -13.19
N ALA A 110 3.85 -0.76 -13.64
CA ALA A 110 2.94 -1.43 -14.56
C ALA A 110 3.64 -1.74 -15.88
N LYS A 111 3.36 -2.93 -16.44
CA LYS A 111 3.86 -3.34 -17.75
C LYS A 111 3.13 -2.66 -18.91
#